data_AF-A0A4S4C588-F1
#
_entry.id   AF-A0A4S4C588-F1
#
_cell.length_a   1.000
_cell.length_b   1.000
_cell.length_c   1.000
_cell.angle_alpha   90.00
_cell.angle_beta   90.00
_cell.angle_gamma   90.00
#
_symmetry.space_group_name_H-M   'P 1'
#
loop_
_entity.id
_entity.type
_entity.pdbx_description
1 polymer ?
#
loop_
_entity_poly.entity_id
_entity_poly.type
_entity_poly.pdbx_seq_one_letter_code
_entity_poly.pdbx_strand_id
1 'polypeptide(L)'
;MTKIYITQEVFNSNEEYILFDNVQKVSKLYIGPTEYDDYDDETRKFLYDFICKQAVFPVFLTFEPYNDLTEEIEYAFKKECVQYYLRFESTKNKSFPVFNVIINNAHSLKLTLEETFWIASSNQFYAFSFSDNISYKLAIKKGVFGGKKSYMLPCFNMKDTTTVIKLWYDGQGFNLYTNDNRYSTIEMLTNHLPHGTIIENN
;
A
#
# COMPACT_ATOMS: atom_id res chain seq x y z
N MET A 1 -9.18 20.55 -6.91
CA MET A 1 -8.14 19.95 -7.77
C MET A 1 -7.06 19.47 -6.84
N THR A 2 -6.71 18.19 -6.87
CA THR A 2 -5.70 17.64 -5.97
C THR A 2 -4.31 18.06 -6.43
N LYS A 3 -3.54 18.63 -5.51
CA LYS A 3 -2.14 19.00 -5.73
C LYS A 3 -1.24 17.93 -5.13
N ILE A 4 -0.28 17.47 -5.92
CA ILE A 4 0.67 16.45 -5.51
C ILE A 4 2.09 16.85 -5.92
N TYR A 5 3.07 16.27 -5.25
CA TYR A 5 4.43 16.19 -5.76
C TYR A 5 4.79 14.72 -5.97
N ILE A 6 5.68 14.47 -6.93
CA ILE A 6 6.15 13.12 -7.27
C ILE A 6 7.67 13.13 -7.25
N THR A 7 8.26 12.18 -6.53
CA THR A 7 9.71 12.01 -6.49
C THR A 7 10.08 10.58 -6.87
N GLN A 8 11.08 10.41 -7.72
CA GLN A 8 11.65 9.10 -7.99
C GLN A 8 12.66 8.77 -6.88
N GLU A 9 12.49 7.63 -6.23
CA GLU A 9 13.32 7.19 -5.12
C GLU A 9 14.16 5.98 -5.49
N VAL A 10 15.29 5.83 -4.82
CA VAL A 10 16.09 4.60 -4.90
C VAL A 10 15.44 3.55 -4.00
N PHE A 11 15.02 2.44 -4.60
CA PHE A 11 14.54 1.29 -3.82
C PHE A 11 15.71 0.61 -3.09
N ASN A 12 15.72 0.70 -1.76
CA ASN A 12 16.69 0.00 -0.91
C ASN A 12 16.00 -1.05 -0.05
N SER A 13 16.04 -2.30 -0.50
CA SER A 13 15.41 -3.42 0.19
C SER A 13 15.90 -3.64 1.63
N ASN A 14 17.04 -3.09 2.06
CA ASN A 14 17.53 -3.24 3.43
C ASN A 14 16.87 -2.27 4.42
N GLU A 15 16.41 -1.11 3.94
CA GLU A 15 15.83 -0.05 4.76
C GLU A 15 14.31 -0.16 4.85
N GLU A 16 13.71 -0.87 3.91
CA GLU A 16 12.27 -1.03 3.85
C GLU A 16 11.77 -2.25 4.64
N TYR A 17 10.61 -2.10 5.27
CA TYR A 17 9.87 -3.16 5.97
C TYR A 17 8.86 -3.84 5.04
N ILE A 18 9.23 -3.97 3.76
CA ILE A 18 8.53 -4.69 2.71
C ILE A 18 9.59 -5.41 1.87
N LEU A 19 9.28 -6.60 1.40
CA LEU A 19 10.17 -7.42 0.59
C LEU A 19 9.58 -7.59 -0.82
N PHE A 20 10.47 -7.77 -1.79
CA PHE A 20 10.09 -8.12 -3.14
C PHE A 20 10.94 -9.31 -3.61
N ASP A 21 10.29 -10.31 -4.19
CA ASP A 21 10.96 -11.40 -4.89
C ASP A 21 11.02 -11.13 -6.39
N ASN A 22 11.97 -11.79 -7.08
CA ASN A 22 12.12 -11.73 -8.53
C ASN A 22 12.33 -10.31 -9.08
N VAL A 23 13.01 -9.47 -8.29
CA VAL A 23 13.29 -8.06 -8.56
C VAL A 23 14.39 -7.93 -9.60
N GLN A 24 14.06 -8.00 -10.89
CA GLN A 24 15.05 -7.66 -11.93
C GLN A 24 15.08 -6.15 -12.21
N LYS A 25 13.91 -5.50 -12.23
CA LYS A 25 13.74 -4.05 -12.37
C LYS A 25 12.46 -3.61 -11.65
N VAL A 26 12.61 -2.96 -10.50
CA VAL A 26 11.50 -2.30 -9.80
C VAL A 26 11.83 -0.82 -9.69
N SER A 27 10.92 0.01 -10.17
CA SER A 27 10.96 1.45 -9.99
C SER A 27 10.20 1.80 -8.72
N LYS A 28 10.70 2.79 -7.98
CA LYS A 28 10.04 3.34 -6.80
C LYS A 28 9.77 4.82 -7.03
N LEU A 29 8.52 5.22 -6.86
CA LEU A 29 8.11 6.62 -6.86
C LEU A 29 7.35 6.91 -5.59
N TYR A 30 7.64 8.03 -4.95
CA TYR A 30 6.81 8.58 -3.90
C TYR A 30 5.84 9.58 -4.51
N ILE A 31 4.57 9.50 -4.12
CA ILE A 31 3.53 10.48 -4.44
C ILE A 31 2.95 10.98 -3.13
N GLY A 32 2.94 12.29 -2.92
CA GLY A 32 2.40 12.88 -1.70
C GLY A 32 1.67 14.20 -1.94
N PRO A 33 0.84 14.62 -0.97
CA PRO A 33 0.19 15.92 -1.00
C PRO A 33 1.24 17.03 -0.85
N THR A 34 1.04 18.15 -1.52
CA THR A 34 1.95 19.32 -1.41
C THR A 34 1.65 20.17 -0.18
N GLU A 35 0.44 20.06 0.34
CA GLU A 35 -0.05 20.76 1.52
C GLU A 35 -0.08 19.78 2.72
N TYR A 36 0.15 20.30 3.92
CA TYR A 36 0.18 19.52 5.18
C TYR A 36 -1.14 19.59 5.96
N ASP A 37 -2.15 20.30 5.45
CA ASP A 37 -3.47 20.32 6.06
C ASP A 37 -4.29 19.15 5.49
N ASP A 38 -4.94 18.36 6.35
CA ASP A 38 -5.77 17.21 5.98
C ASP A 38 -5.11 16.21 4.99
N TYR A 39 -3.78 16.04 5.11
CA TYR A 39 -2.98 15.26 4.16
C TYR A 39 -3.40 13.79 4.05
N ASP A 40 -3.93 13.21 5.12
CA ASP A 40 -4.37 11.82 5.16
C ASP A 40 -5.67 11.65 4.36
N ASP A 41 -6.64 12.55 4.56
CA ASP A 41 -7.88 12.57 3.79
C ASP A 41 -7.65 12.87 2.31
N GLU A 42 -6.75 13.82 2.00
CA GLU A 42 -6.37 14.11 0.61
C GLU A 42 -5.62 12.94 -0.03
N THR A 43 -4.74 12.25 0.71
CA THR A 43 -4.09 11.03 0.23
C THR A 43 -5.11 9.93 -0.05
N ARG A 44 -6.09 9.74 0.84
CA ARG A 44 -7.16 8.74 0.68
C ARG A 44 -8.01 9.01 -0.57
N LYS A 45 -8.45 10.26 -0.77
CA LYS A 45 -9.21 10.68 -1.96
C LYS A 45 -8.39 10.47 -3.24
N PHE A 46 -7.14 10.93 -3.24
CA PHE A 46 -6.26 10.78 -4.38
C PHE A 46 -5.99 9.31 -4.72
N LEU A 47 -5.77 8.46 -3.71
CA LEU A 47 -5.55 7.04 -3.90
C LEU A 47 -6.78 6.36 -4.51
N TYR A 48 -7.99 6.71 -4.04
CA TYR A 48 -9.24 6.24 -4.63
C TYR A 48 -9.33 6.62 -6.11
N ASP A 49 -9.13 7.90 -6.44
CA ASP A 49 -9.21 8.39 -7.82
C ASP A 49 -8.13 7.77 -8.71
N PHE A 50 -6.91 7.61 -8.19
CA PHE A 50 -5.79 7.00 -8.88
C PHE A 50 -6.08 5.55 -9.25
N ILE A 51 -6.52 4.72 -8.29
CA ILE A 51 -6.85 3.31 -8.55
C ILE A 51 -8.03 3.19 -9.52
N CYS A 52 -9.08 4.00 -9.33
CA CYS A 52 -10.23 4.03 -10.25
C CYS A 52 -9.82 4.39 -11.68
N LYS A 53 -8.92 5.38 -11.84
CA LYS A 53 -8.40 5.80 -13.15
C LYS A 53 -7.64 4.69 -13.86
N GLN A 54 -6.96 3.81 -13.13
CA GLN A 54 -6.21 2.71 -13.74
C GLN A 54 -7.13 1.64 -14.35
N ALA A 55 -8.36 1.51 -13.86
CA ALA A 55 -9.33 0.50 -14.30
C ALA A 55 -8.78 -0.94 -14.23
N VAL A 56 -7.99 -1.25 -13.20
CA VAL A 56 -7.27 -2.54 -13.01
C VAL A 56 -7.91 -3.47 -11.98
N PHE A 57 -9.22 -3.35 -11.75
CA PHE A 57 -9.89 -4.26 -10.82
C PHE A 57 -9.84 -5.72 -11.34
N PRO A 58 -9.67 -6.73 -10.45
CA PRO A 58 -9.56 -6.58 -9.00
C PRO A 58 -8.20 -6.04 -8.54
N VAL A 59 -8.22 -5.24 -7.47
CA VAL A 59 -7.01 -4.87 -6.71
C VAL A 59 -7.06 -5.52 -5.33
N PHE A 60 -5.89 -5.79 -4.77
CA PHE A 60 -5.75 -6.54 -3.53
C PHE A 60 -5.17 -5.63 -2.46
N LEU A 61 -5.91 -5.39 -1.39
CA LEU A 61 -5.42 -4.64 -0.24
C LEU A 61 -4.91 -5.63 0.81
N THR A 62 -3.71 -5.38 1.33
CA THR A 62 -3.17 -6.09 2.50
C THR A 62 -2.90 -5.12 3.63
N PHE A 63 -3.38 -5.42 4.84
CA PHE A 63 -3.07 -4.63 6.02
C PHE A 63 -2.95 -5.46 7.30
N GLU A 64 -2.24 -4.90 8.27
CA GLU A 64 -1.94 -5.49 9.58
C GLU A 64 -2.65 -4.65 10.67
N PRO A 65 -3.90 -4.96 11.06
CA PRO A 65 -4.56 -4.19 12.11
C PRO A 65 -4.00 -4.51 13.50
N TYR A 66 -4.34 -3.68 14.49
CA TYR A 66 -4.16 -4.05 15.89
C TYR A 66 -5.02 -5.26 16.24
N ASN A 67 -4.49 -6.16 17.06
CA ASN A 67 -5.13 -7.45 17.37
C ASN A 67 -6.55 -7.30 17.91
N ASP A 68 -6.80 -6.29 18.76
CA ASP A 68 -8.08 -5.98 19.39
C ASP A 68 -9.14 -5.42 18.43
N LEU A 69 -8.75 -4.98 17.23
CA LEU A 69 -9.66 -4.44 16.21
C LEU A 69 -10.02 -5.48 15.14
N THR A 70 -9.46 -6.69 15.21
CA THR A 70 -9.67 -7.75 14.22
C THR A 70 -11.15 -8.12 14.07
N GLU A 71 -11.85 -8.33 15.19
CA GLU A 71 -13.25 -8.78 15.19
C GLU A 71 -14.20 -7.69 14.67
N GLU A 72 -13.93 -6.43 15.01
CA GLU A 72 -14.71 -5.28 14.55
C GLU A 72 -14.61 -5.10 13.03
N ILE A 73 -13.38 -5.14 12.49
CA ILE A 73 -13.12 -5.05 11.06
C ILE A 73 -13.77 -6.23 10.32
N GLU A 74 -13.63 -7.45 10.86
CA GLU A 74 -14.23 -8.64 10.26
C GLU A 74 -15.76 -8.53 10.21
N TYR A 75 -16.37 -8.02 11.28
CA TYR A 75 -17.81 -7.77 11.34
C TYR A 75 -18.26 -6.73 10.30
N ALA A 76 -17.54 -5.60 10.18
CA ALA A 76 -17.83 -4.56 9.19
C ALA A 76 -17.75 -5.12 7.76
N PHE A 77 -16.70 -5.87 7.43
CA PHE A 77 -16.56 -6.49 6.10
C PHE A 77 -17.62 -7.54 5.81
N LYS A 78 -18.01 -8.36 6.79
CA LYS A 78 -19.13 -9.32 6.64
C LYS A 78 -20.44 -8.59 6.37
N LYS A 79 -20.71 -7.49 7.09
CA LYS A 79 -21.93 -6.69 6.95
C LYS A 79 -22.03 -6.05 5.57
N GLU A 80 -20.92 -5.50 5.06
CA GLU A 80 -20.87 -4.81 3.76
C GLU A 80 -20.57 -5.75 2.58
N CYS A 81 -20.57 -7.08 2.81
CA CYS A 81 -20.27 -8.11 1.81
C CYS A 81 -18.92 -7.91 1.10
N VAL A 82 -17.92 -7.38 1.81
CA VAL A 82 -16.55 -7.22 1.31
C VAL A 82 -15.86 -8.58 1.30
N GLN A 83 -15.23 -8.94 0.19
CA GLN A 83 -14.50 -10.19 0.05
C GLN A 83 -13.10 -10.05 0.66
N TYR A 84 -12.74 -10.91 1.60
CA TYR A 84 -11.41 -10.91 2.22
C TYR A 84 -10.97 -12.31 2.66
N TYR A 85 -9.68 -12.44 2.94
CA TYR A 85 -9.06 -13.52 3.70
C TYR A 85 -8.42 -12.95 4.96
N LEU A 86 -8.63 -13.61 6.09
CA LEU A 86 -7.94 -13.34 7.34
C LEU A 86 -6.98 -14.49 7.62
N ARG A 87 -5.71 -14.17 7.84
CA ARG A 87 -4.72 -15.12 8.35
C ARG A 87 -3.96 -14.52 9.51
N PHE A 88 -3.24 -15.36 10.24
CA PHE A 88 -2.36 -14.94 11.31
C PHE A 88 -0.93 -15.26 10.95
N GLU A 89 -0.11 -14.21 10.87
CA GLU A 89 1.32 -14.33 10.69
C GLU A 89 2.00 -14.33 12.05
N SER A 90 3.13 -15.03 12.16
CA SER A 90 3.79 -15.15 13.45
C SER A 90 5.31 -15.10 13.36
N THR A 91 5.89 -14.48 14.39
CA THR A 91 7.26 -14.72 14.81
C THR A 91 7.23 -15.58 16.07
N LYS A 92 8.38 -16.12 16.51
CA LYS A 92 8.47 -17.05 17.66
C LYS A 92 7.63 -16.66 18.89
N ASN A 93 7.47 -15.37 19.18
CA ASN A 93 6.81 -14.89 20.40
C ASN A 93 5.61 -13.97 20.13
N LYS A 94 5.22 -13.73 18.87
CA LYS A 94 4.16 -12.77 18.53
C LYS A 94 3.40 -13.24 17.30
N SER A 95 2.08 -13.38 17.44
CA SER A 95 1.13 -13.56 16.34
C SER A 95 0.38 -12.26 16.07
N PHE A 96 0.10 -11.96 14.82
CA PHE A 96 -0.65 -10.77 14.40
C PHE A 96 -1.58 -11.07 13.22
N PRO A 97 -2.75 -10.44 13.15
CA PRO A 97 -3.71 -10.62 12.07
C PRO A 97 -3.20 -9.95 10.80
N VAL A 98 -3.54 -10.55 9.66
CA VAL A 98 -3.32 -9.98 8.34
C VAL A 98 -4.60 -10.16 7.53
N PHE A 99 -5.16 -9.03 7.09
CA PHE A 99 -6.27 -9.02 6.15
C PHE A 99 -5.76 -8.91 4.72
N ASN A 100 -6.37 -9.69 3.84
CA ASN A 100 -6.21 -9.61 2.40
C ASN A 100 -7.58 -9.41 1.76
N VAL A 101 -7.88 -8.17 1.39
CA VAL A 101 -9.16 -7.77 0.82
C VAL A 101 -9.09 -7.82 -0.70
N ILE A 102 -10.08 -8.44 -1.32
CA ILE A 102 -10.26 -8.47 -2.78
C ILE A 102 -11.26 -7.37 -3.15
N ILE A 103 -10.79 -6.37 -3.86
CA ILE A 103 -11.58 -5.19 -4.23
C ILE A 103 -11.89 -5.29 -5.71
N ASN A 104 -13.15 -5.57 -6.03
CA ASN A 104 -13.58 -5.89 -7.40
C ASN A 104 -14.10 -4.69 -8.18
N ASN A 105 -14.37 -3.56 -7.52
CA ASN A 105 -14.91 -2.36 -8.16
C ASN A 105 -14.71 -1.11 -7.29
N ALA A 106 -14.97 0.06 -7.89
CA ALA A 106 -14.85 1.36 -7.23
C ALA A 106 -15.72 1.49 -5.96
N HIS A 107 -16.93 0.90 -5.94
CA HIS A 107 -17.78 0.96 -4.75
C HIS A 107 -17.15 0.21 -3.57
N SER A 108 -16.68 -1.02 -3.79
CA SER A 108 -15.95 -1.79 -2.78
C SER A 108 -14.64 -1.12 -2.36
N LEU A 109 -13.96 -0.42 -3.28
CA LEU A 109 -12.75 0.33 -2.97
C LEU A 109 -13.05 1.48 -2.00
N LYS A 110 -14.10 2.26 -2.30
CA LYS A 110 -14.53 3.39 -1.48
C LYS A 110 -14.87 2.94 -0.05
N LEU A 111 -15.73 1.92 0.08
CA LEU A 111 -16.10 1.35 1.38
C LEU A 111 -14.87 0.85 2.14
N THR A 112 -13.98 0.10 1.48
CA THR A 112 -12.77 -0.43 2.13
C THR A 112 -11.88 0.71 2.63
N LEU A 113 -11.68 1.77 1.85
CA LEU A 113 -10.89 2.93 2.26
C LEU A 113 -11.55 3.69 3.41
N GLU A 114 -12.87 3.91 3.37
CA GLU A 114 -13.61 4.59 4.45
C GLU A 114 -13.50 3.83 5.78
N GLU A 115 -13.56 2.50 5.75
CA GLU A 115 -13.50 1.65 6.94
C GLU A 115 -12.08 1.43 7.48
N THR A 116 -11.05 1.49 6.63
CA THR A 116 -9.71 0.99 7.01
C THR A 116 -8.54 1.93 6.80
N PHE A 117 -8.72 3.08 6.14
CA PHE A 117 -7.58 3.98 5.85
C PHE A 117 -6.91 4.52 7.12
N TRP A 118 -7.65 4.68 8.23
CA TRP A 118 -7.09 5.08 9.53
C TRP A 118 -5.98 4.14 10.04
N ILE A 119 -5.94 2.88 9.56
CA ILE A 119 -4.87 1.90 9.87
C ILE A 119 -3.55 2.38 9.28
N ALA A 120 -3.57 2.88 8.04
CA ALA A 120 -2.41 3.51 7.41
C ALA A 120 -1.99 4.77 8.17
N SER A 121 -2.95 5.61 8.56
CA SER A 121 -2.69 6.82 9.37
C SER A 121 -2.13 6.49 10.77
N SER A 122 -2.34 5.27 11.25
CA SER A 122 -1.78 4.75 12.51
C SER A 122 -0.43 4.06 12.34
N ASN A 123 0.25 4.25 11.21
CA ASN A 123 1.55 3.67 10.88
C ASN A 123 1.60 2.13 10.84
N GLN A 124 0.46 1.47 10.71
CA GLN A 124 0.41 0.03 10.48
C GLN A 124 0.66 -0.27 8.99
N PHE A 125 1.07 -1.52 8.70
CA PHE A 125 1.26 -1.92 7.31
C PHE A 125 -0.07 -1.85 6.56
N TYR A 126 -0.06 -1.15 5.43
CA TYR A 126 -1.22 -0.97 4.56
C TYR A 126 -0.73 -0.80 3.12
N ALA A 127 -1.05 -1.74 2.25
CA ALA A 127 -0.59 -1.74 0.87
C ALA A 127 -1.59 -2.37 -0.11
N PHE A 128 -1.79 -1.71 -1.25
CA PHE A 128 -2.49 -2.28 -2.40
C PHE A 128 -1.51 -2.99 -3.33
N SER A 129 -1.97 -4.01 -4.02
CA SER A 129 -1.31 -4.65 -5.14
C SER A 129 -2.29 -4.82 -6.30
N PHE A 130 -1.82 -4.64 -7.52
CA PHE A 130 -2.60 -4.91 -8.73
C PHE A 130 -2.61 -6.41 -9.10
N SER A 131 -2.07 -7.27 -8.24
CA SER A 131 -2.08 -8.72 -8.42
C SER A 131 -2.15 -9.44 -7.06
N ASP A 132 -2.69 -10.65 -7.03
CA ASP A 132 -2.66 -11.51 -5.84
C ASP A 132 -1.29 -12.19 -5.72
N ASN A 133 -0.33 -11.46 -5.15
CA ASN A 133 1.08 -11.85 -5.19
C ASN A 133 1.80 -11.67 -3.84
N ILE A 134 1.05 -11.51 -2.74
CA ILE A 134 1.63 -11.31 -1.41
C ILE A 134 1.80 -12.63 -0.65
N SER A 135 2.94 -12.72 0.02
CA SER A 135 3.26 -13.73 1.03
C SER A 135 3.91 -13.03 2.22
N TYR A 136 4.22 -13.76 3.29
CA TYR A 136 5.05 -13.25 4.38
C TYR A 136 6.31 -14.10 4.51
N LYS A 137 7.42 -13.43 4.82
CA LYS A 137 8.72 -14.07 5.01
C LYS A 137 9.43 -13.55 6.23
N LEU A 138 10.15 -14.45 6.89
CA LEU A 138 11.05 -14.08 7.96
C LEU A 138 12.29 -13.39 7.37
N ALA A 139 12.57 -12.17 7.81
CA ALA A 139 13.75 -11.41 7.43
C ALA A 139 14.46 -10.83 8.65
N ILE A 140 15.78 -10.71 8.56
CA ILE A 140 16.59 -10.07 9.59
C ILE A 140 16.81 -8.61 9.18
N LYS A 141 16.30 -7.66 9.98
CA LYS A 141 16.47 -6.22 9.76
C LYS A 141 17.21 -5.59 10.93
N LYS A 142 17.85 -4.44 10.68
CA LYS A 142 18.34 -3.58 11.77
C LYS A 142 17.12 -2.96 12.43
N GLY A 143 16.95 -3.22 13.73
CA GLY A 143 15.96 -2.53 14.54
C GLY A 143 16.38 -1.09 14.80
N VAL A 144 15.46 -0.31 15.38
CA VAL A 144 15.63 1.13 15.66
C VAL A 144 16.87 1.44 16.54
N PHE A 145 17.32 0.47 17.36
CA PHE A 145 18.52 0.59 18.20
C PHE A 145 19.78 -0.08 17.60
N GLY A 146 19.81 -0.32 16.29
CA GLY A 146 20.96 -0.89 15.58
C GLY A 146 21.15 -2.41 15.70
N GLY A 147 20.47 -3.07 16.65
CA GLY A 147 20.48 -4.53 16.79
C GLY A 147 19.74 -5.25 15.66
N LYS A 148 20.24 -6.40 15.21
CA LYS A 148 19.54 -7.25 14.24
C LYS A 148 18.36 -7.95 14.92
N LYS A 149 17.16 -7.80 14.37
CA LYS A 149 15.94 -8.48 14.84
C LYS A 149 15.29 -9.23 13.69
N SER A 150 14.63 -10.34 14.01
CA SER A 150 13.81 -11.08 13.05
C SER A 150 12.44 -10.44 12.96
N TYR A 151 11.97 -10.17 11.76
CA TYR A 151 10.65 -9.63 11.46
C TYR A 151 9.97 -10.56 10.46
N MET A 152 8.69 -10.83 10.67
CA MET A 152 7.84 -11.44 9.65
C MET A 152 7.32 -10.29 8.79
N LEU A 153 7.75 -10.22 7.53
CA LEU A 153 7.49 -9.06 6.66
C LEU A 153 6.66 -9.45 5.44
N PRO A 154 5.80 -8.54 4.94
CA PRO A 154 5.10 -8.72 3.68
C PRO A 154 6.11 -8.79 2.52
N CYS A 155 5.90 -9.77 1.65
CA CYS A 155 6.76 -10.09 0.53
C CYS A 155 5.93 -10.23 -0.75
N PHE A 156 6.13 -9.32 -1.69
CA PHE A 156 5.42 -9.31 -2.97
C PHE A 156 6.24 -9.98 -4.06
N ASN A 157 5.64 -10.92 -4.78
CA ASN A 157 6.26 -11.56 -5.92
C ASN A 157 6.13 -10.66 -7.16
N MET A 158 7.25 -10.11 -7.63
CA MET A 158 7.31 -9.21 -8.80
C MET A 158 7.73 -9.93 -10.08
N LYS A 159 7.48 -11.25 -10.17
CA LYS A 159 7.80 -12.04 -11.38
C LYS A 159 6.96 -11.58 -12.58
N ASP A 160 5.66 -11.39 -12.36
CA ASP A 160 4.73 -10.91 -13.37
C ASP A 160 4.55 -9.39 -13.25
N THR A 161 4.06 -8.74 -14.32
CA THR A 161 3.84 -7.30 -14.33
C THR A 161 2.81 -6.90 -13.29
N THR A 162 3.19 -6.04 -12.35
CA THR A 162 2.36 -5.63 -11.23
C THR A 162 2.84 -4.30 -10.63
N THR A 163 1.99 -3.72 -9.79
CA THR A 163 2.29 -2.50 -9.05
C THR A 163 1.80 -2.66 -7.62
N VAL A 164 2.64 -2.28 -6.68
CA VAL A 164 2.35 -2.27 -5.25
C VAL A 164 2.35 -0.83 -4.77
N ILE A 165 1.29 -0.40 -4.11
CA ILE A 165 1.14 0.92 -3.52
C ILE A 165 1.18 0.75 -2.01
N LYS A 166 2.25 1.17 -1.34
CA LYS A 166 2.38 1.13 0.11
C LYS A 166 2.20 2.53 0.67
N LEU A 167 1.26 2.68 1.59
CA LEU A 167 1.01 3.96 2.25
C LEU A 167 2.24 4.39 3.06
N TRP A 168 2.49 5.69 3.04
CA TRP A 168 3.56 6.30 3.82
C TRP A 168 3.11 6.59 5.24
N TYR A 169 4.06 6.97 6.09
CA TYR A 169 3.79 7.25 7.49
C TYR A 169 2.70 8.32 7.66
N ASP A 170 1.90 8.14 8.70
CA ASP A 170 0.74 8.95 9.08
C ASP A 170 -0.33 9.07 7.98
N GLY A 171 -0.23 8.31 6.88
CA GLY A 171 -1.10 8.45 5.71
C GLY A 171 -0.67 9.59 4.79
N GLN A 172 0.53 10.16 4.96
CA GLN A 172 1.03 11.26 4.15
C GLN A 172 1.61 10.76 2.82
N GLY A 173 0.74 10.50 1.85
CA GLY A 173 1.12 9.98 0.55
C GLY A 173 1.41 8.48 0.55
N PHE A 174 2.03 8.01 -0.53
CA PHE A 174 2.37 6.60 -0.72
C PHE A 174 3.56 6.40 -1.63
N ASN A 175 4.22 5.25 -1.45
CA ASN A 175 5.20 4.73 -2.39
C ASN A 175 4.54 3.78 -3.38
N LEU A 176 4.84 3.98 -4.65
CA LEU A 176 4.49 3.11 -5.76
C LEU A 176 5.74 2.32 -6.17
N TYR A 177 5.68 1.00 -6.02
CA TYR A 177 6.69 0.05 -6.46
C TYR A 177 6.16 -0.70 -7.67
N THR A 178 6.90 -0.69 -8.77
CA THR A 178 6.36 -1.23 -10.02
C THR A 178 7.43 -1.80 -10.93
N ASN A 179 7.10 -2.90 -11.61
CA ASN A 179 7.82 -3.39 -12.79
C ASN A 179 6.99 -3.13 -14.08
N ASP A 180 5.91 -2.37 -13.97
CA ASP A 180 5.08 -1.93 -15.10
C ASP A 180 5.62 -0.64 -15.70
N ASN A 181 5.93 -0.69 -17.00
CA ASN A 181 6.48 0.45 -17.75
C ASN A 181 5.54 1.67 -17.76
N ARG A 182 4.22 1.48 -17.56
CA ARG A 182 3.27 2.58 -17.43
C ARG A 182 3.57 3.52 -16.26
N TYR A 183 4.29 3.02 -15.25
CA TYR A 183 4.56 3.74 -14.01
C TYR A 183 6.06 3.80 -13.69
N SER A 184 6.94 3.40 -14.62
CA SER A 184 8.37 3.22 -14.32
C SER A 184 9.17 4.52 -14.14
N THR A 185 8.63 5.65 -14.61
CA THR A 185 9.24 6.98 -14.49
C THR A 185 8.16 8.01 -14.16
N ILE A 186 8.58 9.19 -13.68
CA ILE A 186 7.65 10.30 -13.41
C ILE A 186 6.84 10.64 -14.68
N GLU A 187 7.52 10.77 -15.82
CA GLU A 187 6.88 11.06 -17.12
C GLU A 187 5.81 10.02 -17.49
N MET A 188 6.12 8.73 -17.34
CA MET A 188 5.18 7.65 -17.66
C MET A 188 3.99 7.66 -16.68
N LEU A 189 4.25 7.85 -15.39
CA LEU A 189 3.23 7.93 -14.35
C LEU A 189 2.29 9.12 -14.57
N THR A 190 2.81 10.29 -14.95
CA THR A 190 2.02 11.51 -15.19
C THR A 190 0.91 11.31 -16.23
N ASN A 191 1.16 10.48 -17.25
CA ASN A 191 0.16 10.15 -18.27
C ASN A 191 -1.02 9.31 -17.75
N HIS A 192 -0.90 8.76 -16.54
CA HIS A 192 -1.88 7.87 -15.93
C HIS A 192 -2.52 8.46 -14.67
N LEU A 193 -2.28 9.73 -14.37
CA LEU A 193 -2.89 10.41 -13.22
C LEU A 193 -4.39 10.70 -13.46
N PRO A 194 -5.18 10.88 -12.39
CA PRO A 194 -6.55 11.37 -12.49
C PRO A 194 -6.65 12.71 -13.23
N HIS A 195 -7.78 12.95 -13.89
CA HIS A 195 -8.00 14.22 -14.57
C HIS A 195 -8.04 15.37 -13.56
N GLY A 196 -7.35 16.46 -13.86
CA GLY A 196 -7.30 17.65 -13.01
C GLY A 196 -6.32 17.57 -11.83
N THR A 197 -5.47 16.54 -11.78
CA THR A 197 -4.31 16.51 -10.89
C THR A 197 -3.31 17.61 -11.28
N ILE A 198 -2.89 18.39 -10.29
CA ILE A 198 -1.85 19.42 -10.43
C ILE A 198 -0.57 18.86 -9.83
N ILE A 199 0.51 18.82 -10.62
CA ILE A 199 1.83 18.43 -10.13
C ILE A 199 2.60 19.71 -9.79
N GLU A 200 3.01 19.85 -8.55
CA GLU A 200 3.95 20.88 -8.13
C GLU A 200 5.35 20.25 -8.08
N ASN A 201 6.26 20.76 -8.91
CA ASN A 201 7.66 20.33 -8.90
C ASN A 201 8.36 21.04 -7.73
N ASN A 202 9.16 20.29 -6.97
CA ASN A 202 10.14 20.87 -6.06
C ASN A 202 11.30 21.51 -6.83
#